data_AF-A0AB39N9D6-F1
#
_entry.id   AF-A0AB39N9D6-F1
#
_cell.length_a   1.000
_cell.length_b   1.000
_cell.length_c   1.000
_cell.angle_alpha   90.00
_cell.angle_beta   90.00
_cell.angle_gamma   90.00
#
_symmetry.space_group_name_H-M   'P 1'
#
loop_
_entity.id
_entity.type
_entity.pdbx_description
1 polymer ?
#
loop_
_entity_poly.entity_id
_entity_poly.type
_entity_poly.pdbx_seq_one_letter_code
_entity_poly.pdbx_strand_id
1 'polypeptide(L)'
;MPRRVARRLGRALGRRGTILLCYGAVWTLYGYAQVASPPPDQRGLQPLLELAPLAAWGWLWMVAGMLAMASAWLPQGIDWVAYPALQLVVLPWMGCYLMTWIMGDYPRGWIAAAVWGLISIPVWVTAGWPEPPRVKRVSVDV
;
A
#
# COMPACT_ATOMS: atom_id res chain seq x y z
N MET A 1 -16.09 -25.26 -4.88
CA MET A 1 -15.32 -24.87 -3.67
C MET A 1 -14.87 -23.40 -3.60
N PRO A 2 -14.37 -22.72 -4.66
CA PRO A 2 -13.81 -21.36 -4.54
C PRO A 2 -14.82 -20.31 -4.05
N ARG A 3 -16.10 -20.43 -4.45
CA ARG A 3 -17.17 -19.52 -4.01
C ARG A 3 -17.43 -19.52 -2.50
N ARG A 4 -17.18 -20.64 -1.79
CA ARG A 4 -17.38 -20.75 -0.34
C ARG A 4 -16.22 -20.13 0.43
N VAL A 5 -14.99 -20.33 -0.05
CA VAL A 5 -13.78 -19.71 0.50
C VAL A 5 -13.82 -18.20 0.27
N ALA A 6 -14.14 -17.74 -0.94
CA ALA A 6 -14.33 -16.32 -1.25
C ALA A 6 -15.42 -15.67 -0.38
N ARG A 7 -16.56 -16.35 -0.16
CA ARG A 7 -17.61 -15.86 0.76
C ARG A 7 -17.16 -15.81 2.22
N ARG A 8 -16.37 -16.78 2.69
CA ARG A 8 -15.84 -16.78 4.06
C ARG A 8 -14.80 -15.67 4.25
N LEU A 9 -13.88 -15.51 3.30
CA LEU A 9 -12.88 -14.44 3.31
C LEU A 9 -13.52 -13.07 3.21
N GLY A 10 -14.49 -12.87 2.31
CA GLY A 10 -15.21 -11.61 2.17
C GLY A 10 -16.00 -11.21 3.44
N ARG A 11 -16.60 -12.18 4.14
CA ARG A 11 -17.27 -11.94 5.43
C ARG A 11 -16.28 -11.66 6.58
N ALA A 12 -15.05 -12.16 6.50
CA ALA A 12 -14.04 -11.99 7.53
C ALA A 12 -13.24 -10.68 7.37
N LEU A 13 -12.95 -10.26 6.14
CA LEU A 13 -12.11 -9.09 5.85
C LEU A 13 -12.88 -7.76 5.94
N GLY A 14 -14.12 -7.72 5.44
CA GLY A 14 -14.82 -6.44 5.23
C GLY A 14 -14.22 -5.63 4.08
N ARG A 15 -14.70 -4.40 3.88
CA ARG A 15 -14.23 -3.50 2.80
C ARG A 15 -12.83 -2.97 3.09
N ARG A 16 -12.59 -2.47 4.31
CA ARG A 16 -11.28 -1.98 4.78
C ARG A 16 -10.21 -3.06 4.67
N GLY A 17 -10.50 -4.25 5.21
CA GLY A 17 -9.56 -5.38 5.15
C GLY A 17 -9.26 -5.81 3.71
N THR A 18 -10.25 -5.76 2.81
CA THR A 18 -10.01 -6.07 1.39
C THR A 18 -9.06 -5.06 0.74
N ILE A 19 -9.24 -3.76 1.01
CA ILE A 19 -8.34 -2.72 0.47
C ILE A 19 -6.93 -2.88 1.03
N LEU A 20 -6.79 -3.07 2.33
CA LEU A 20 -5.48 -3.30 2.98
C LEU A 20 -4.78 -4.53 2.40
N LEU A 21 -5.50 -5.62 2.16
CA LEU A 21 -4.96 -6.82 1.55
C LEU A 21 -4.51 -6.58 0.11
N CYS A 22 -5.34 -5.91 -0.70
CA CYS A 22 -5.03 -5.61 -2.10
C CYS A 22 -3.82 -4.67 -2.21
N TYR A 23 -3.86 -3.51 -1.55
CA TYR A 23 -2.75 -2.56 -1.57
C TYR A 23 -1.49 -3.12 -0.93
N GLY A 24 -1.63 -3.85 0.18
CA GLY A 24 -0.51 -4.52 0.83
C GLY A 24 0.17 -5.53 -0.09
N ALA A 25 -0.60 -6.31 -0.84
CA ALA A 25 -0.06 -7.23 -1.84
C ALA A 25 0.66 -6.49 -2.97
N VAL A 26 0.05 -5.42 -3.53
CA VAL A 26 0.70 -4.63 -4.59
C VAL A 26 1.99 -4.00 -4.09
N TRP A 27 2.04 -3.46 -2.87
CA TRP A 27 3.25 -2.81 -2.32
C TRP A 27 4.34 -3.81 -1.99
N THR A 28 3.96 -4.99 -1.51
CA THR A 28 4.91 -6.08 -1.28
C THR A 28 5.53 -6.53 -2.60
N LEU A 29 4.73 -6.74 -3.64
CA LEU A 29 5.21 -7.15 -4.95
C LEU A 29 6.05 -6.05 -5.62
N TYR A 30 5.63 -4.79 -5.50
CA TYR A 30 6.38 -3.66 -6.00
C TYR A 30 7.75 -3.56 -5.33
N GLY A 31 7.80 -3.61 -3.99
CA GLY A 31 9.06 -3.61 -3.23
C GLY A 31 9.96 -4.79 -3.57
N TYR A 32 9.39 -5.99 -3.71
CA TYR A 32 10.12 -7.18 -4.15
C TYR A 32 10.73 -6.98 -5.54
N ALA A 33 9.98 -6.43 -6.49
CA ALA A 33 10.50 -6.15 -7.83
C ALA A 33 11.69 -5.19 -7.80
N GLN A 34 11.65 -4.15 -6.95
CA GLN A 34 12.77 -3.22 -6.79
C GLN A 34 14.06 -3.89 -6.28
N VAL A 35 13.94 -4.98 -5.50
CA VAL A 35 15.10 -5.72 -4.95
C VAL A 35 15.56 -6.82 -5.91
N ALA A 36 14.63 -7.63 -6.41
CA ALA A 36 14.93 -8.83 -7.18
C ALA A 36 15.24 -8.54 -8.66
N SER A 37 14.63 -7.50 -9.22
CA SER A 37 14.81 -7.10 -10.61
C SER A 37 14.71 -5.58 -10.74
N PRO A 38 15.71 -4.82 -10.23
CA PRO A 38 15.71 -3.36 -10.28
C PRO A 38 15.43 -2.83 -11.70
N PRO A 39 14.57 -1.82 -11.85
CA PRO A 39 14.30 -1.24 -13.16
C PRO A 39 15.59 -0.62 -13.73
N PRO A 40 15.84 -0.77 -15.05
CA PRO A 40 17.01 -0.19 -15.70
C PRO A 40 16.92 1.34 -15.79
N ASP A 41 15.70 1.89 -15.77
CA ASP A 41 15.43 3.32 -15.77
C ASP A 41 14.92 3.74 -14.39
N GLN A 42 15.66 4.64 -13.74
CA GLN A 42 15.36 5.19 -12.42
C GLN A 42 15.16 6.71 -12.46
N ARG A 43 14.93 7.27 -13.66
CA ARG A 43 14.70 8.71 -13.83
C ARG A 43 13.53 9.20 -13.00
N GLY A 44 13.75 10.32 -12.32
CA GLY A 44 12.78 10.94 -11.42
C GLY A 44 12.88 10.48 -9.96
N LEU A 45 13.65 9.44 -9.66
CA LEU A 45 13.85 8.92 -8.30
C LEU A 45 15.21 9.28 -7.69
N GLN A 46 16.09 9.96 -8.42
CA GLN A 46 17.44 10.31 -7.97
C GLN A 46 17.49 10.91 -6.56
N PRO A 47 16.59 11.85 -6.17
CA PRO A 47 16.65 12.41 -4.82
C PRO A 47 16.41 11.38 -3.70
N LEU A 48 15.61 10.33 -3.94
CA LEU A 48 15.47 9.23 -2.97
C LEU A 48 16.68 8.31 -2.96
N LEU A 49 17.29 8.11 -4.13
CA LEU A 49 18.44 7.23 -4.29
C LEU A 49 19.72 7.83 -3.70
N GLU A 50 19.78 9.15 -3.56
CA GLU A 50 20.82 9.85 -2.79
C GLU A 50 20.69 9.61 -1.27
N LEU A 51 19.47 9.39 -0.76
CA LEU A 51 19.23 9.13 0.66
C LEU A 51 19.49 7.66 1.04
N ALA A 52 19.09 6.72 0.20
CA ALA A 52 19.29 5.30 0.42
C ALA A 52 19.27 4.51 -0.90
N PRO A 53 19.99 3.38 -0.99
CA PRO A 53 19.98 2.56 -2.19
C PRO A 53 18.58 2.00 -2.47
N LEU A 54 18.26 1.74 -3.74
CA LEU A 54 16.94 1.28 -4.16
C LEU A 54 16.46 0.03 -3.40
N ALA A 55 17.38 -0.88 -3.09
CA ALA A 55 17.07 -2.09 -2.32
C ALA A 55 16.55 -1.78 -0.90
N ALA A 56 17.09 -0.76 -0.22
CA ALA A 56 16.63 -0.36 1.11
C ALA A 56 15.19 0.16 1.04
N TRP A 57 14.88 0.95 0.02
CA TRP A 57 13.51 1.37 -0.23
C TRP A 57 12.60 0.19 -0.60
N GLY A 58 13.07 -0.75 -1.42
CA GLY A 58 12.33 -1.97 -1.75
C GLY A 58 11.93 -2.77 -0.50
N TRP A 59 12.83 -2.89 0.48
CA TRP A 59 12.51 -3.46 1.79
C TRP A 59 11.44 -2.66 2.55
N LEU A 60 11.51 -1.33 2.52
CA LEU A 60 10.49 -0.48 3.14
C LEU A 60 9.11 -0.69 2.51
N TRP A 61 9.02 -0.77 1.17
CA TRP A 61 7.80 -1.12 0.45
C TRP A 61 7.26 -2.50 0.86
N MET A 62 8.14 -3.51 0.97
CA MET A 62 7.75 -4.85 1.42
C MET A 62 7.22 -4.86 2.86
N VAL A 63 7.92 -4.21 3.79
CA VAL A 63 7.50 -4.16 5.20
C VAL A 63 6.16 -3.43 5.33
N ALA A 64 5.98 -2.29 4.67
CA ALA A 64 4.72 -1.57 4.67
C ALA A 64 3.57 -2.41 4.08
N GLY A 65 3.84 -3.11 2.96
CA GLY A 65 2.88 -4.00 2.33
C GLY A 65 2.47 -5.18 3.21
N MET A 66 3.45 -5.86 3.82
CA MET A 66 3.21 -6.98 4.73
C MET A 66 2.47 -6.54 5.99
N LEU A 67 2.78 -5.36 6.53
CA LEU A 67 2.06 -4.78 7.66
C LEU A 67 0.59 -4.53 7.29
N ALA A 68 0.33 -3.94 6.12
CA ALA A 68 -1.04 -3.73 5.65
C ALA A 68 -1.81 -5.04 5.44
N MET A 69 -1.15 -6.05 4.85
CA MET A 69 -1.74 -7.38 4.76
C MET A 69 -2.10 -7.89 6.15
N ALA A 70 -1.17 -7.91 7.11
CA ALA A 70 -1.42 -8.34 8.48
C ALA A 70 -2.58 -7.57 9.14
N SER A 71 -2.65 -6.26 8.93
CA SER A 71 -3.72 -5.41 9.46
C SER A 71 -5.08 -5.65 8.81
N ALA A 72 -5.14 -6.27 7.63
CA ALA A 72 -6.41 -6.59 6.96
C ALA A 72 -7.32 -7.49 7.81
N TRP A 73 -6.73 -8.29 8.70
CA TRP A 73 -7.46 -9.19 9.59
C TRP A 73 -7.79 -8.56 10.94
N LEU A 74 -7.28 -7.37 11.26
CA LEU A 74 -7.53 -6.69 12.52
C LEU A 74 -8.92 -6.01 12.54
N PRO A 75 -9.51 -5.82 13.73
CA PRO A 75 -10.72 -5.02 13.87
C PRO A 75 -10.44 -3.54 13.58
N GLN A 76 -11.48 -2.82 13.15
CA GLN A 76 -11.41 -1.38 12.94
C GLN A 76 -10.94 -0.67 14.23
N GLY A 77 -10.01 0.27 14.09
CA GLY A 77 -9.44 1.03 15.18
C GLY A 77 -8.08 0.51 15.64
N ILE A 78 -7.74 -0.74 15.34
CA ILE A 78 -6.37 -1.29 15.48
C ILE A 78 -5.68 -1.33 14.11
N ASP A 79 -6.44 -1.53 13.03
CA ASP A 79 -5.98 -1.52 11.65
C ASP A 79 -5.42 -0.15 11.17
N TRP A 80 -5.57 0.90 11.97
CA TRP A 80 -5.28 2.27 11.58
C TRP A 80 -3.82 2.50 11.17
N VAL A 81 -2.86 1.77 11.77
CA VAL A 81 -1.41 1.95 11.52
C VAL A 81 -1.03 1.58 10.09
N ALA A 82 -1.77 0.68 9.44
CA ALA A 82 -1.46 0.24 8.08
C ALA A 82 -1.65 1.35 7.03
N TYR A 83 -2.64 2.22 7.20
CA TYR A 83 -2.91 3.29 6.25
C TYR A 83 -1.76 4.31 6.12
N PRO A 84 -1.24 4.92 7.20
CA PRO A 84 -0.07 5.79 7.10
C PRO A 84 1.18 5.02 6.68
N ALA A 85 1.34 3.74 7.04
CA ALA A 85 2.46 2.93 6.58
C ALA A 85 2.48 2.78 5.04
N LEU A 86 1.32 2.52 4.42
CA LEU A 86 1.19 2.47 2.95
C LEU A 86 1.50 3.83 2.29
N GLN A 87 1.24 4.94 2.99
CA GLN A 87 1.48 6.29 2.48
C GLN A 87 2.93 6.73 2.61
N LEU A 88 3.60 6.27 3.67
CA LEU A 88 5.00 6.58 3.95
C LEU A 88 5.93 6.15 2.80
N VAL A 89 5.55 5.12 2.03
CA VAL A 89 6.29 4.67 0.85
C VAL A 89 5.86 5.34 -0.46
N VAL A 90 4.57 5.70 -0.59
CA VAL A 90 4.00 6.28 -1.82
C VAL A 90 4.31 7.76 -1.96
N LEU A 91 4.17 8.53 -0.88
CA LEU A 91 4.32 9.99 -0.92
C LEU A 91 5.75 10.44 -1.30
N PRO A 92 6.83 9.77 -0.85
CA PRO A 92 8.16 10.09 -1.32
C PRO A 92 8.35 9.86 -2.82
N TRP A 93 7.77 8.78 -3.38
CA TRP A 93 7.77 8.51 -4.82
C TRP A 93 7.09 9.64 -5.58
N MET A 94 5.87 9.97 -5.18
CA MET A 94 5.09 11.07 -5.76
C MET A 94 5.87 12.40 -5.72
N GLY A 95 6.41 12.73 -4.55
CA GLY A 95 7.15 13.97 -4.32
C GLY A 95 8.40 14.08 -5.19
N CYS A 96 9.16 12.99 -5.33
CA CYS A 96 10.35 12.97 -6.19
C CYS A 96 10.04 13.15 -7.67
N TYR A 97 9.02 12.46 -8.17
CA TYR A 97 8.60 12.65 -9.56
C TYR A 97 8.09 14.06 -9.82
N LEU A 98 7.37 14.65 -8.86
CA LEU A 98 6.90 16.02 -8.97
C LEU A 98 8.07 17.01 -8.96
N MET A 99 9.01 16.84 -8.03
CA MET A 99 10.18 17.70 -7.88
C MET A 99 11.06 17.67 -9.13
N THR A 100 11.39 16.47 -9.62
CA THR A 100 12.24 16.30 -10.82
C THR A 100 11.57 16.79 -12.10
N TRP A 101 10.23 16.83 -12.15
CA TRP A 101 9.52 17.52 -13.22
C TRP A 101 9.64 19.05 -13.11
N ILE A 102 9.44 19.62 -11.92
CA ILE A 102 9.57 21.06 -11.68
C ILE A 102 10.98 21.56 -12.01
N MET A 103 12.01 20.77 -11.69
CA MET A 103 13.42 21.10 -11.99
C MET A 103 13.81 20.90 -13.46
N GLY A 104 12.95 20.26 -14.27
CA GLY A 104 13.22 19.99 -15.68
C GLY A 104 14.03 18.71 -15.97
N ASP A 105 14.49 18.00 -14.93
CA ASP A 105 15.29 16.77 -15.05
C ASP A 105 14.50 15.59 -15.62
N TYR A 106 13.19 15.55 -15.34
CA TYR A 106 12.32 14.49 -15.84
C TYR A 106 11.00 15.06 -16.39
N PRO A 107 10.93 15.33 -17.71
CA PRO A 107 9.73 15.92 -18.33
C PRO A 107 8.43 15.14 -18.14
N ARG A 108 8.51 13.81 -17.95
CA ARG A 108 7.35 12.95 -17.70
C ARG A 108 7.03 12.76 -16.21
N GLY A 109 7.77 13.43 -15.31
CA GLY A 109 7.61 13.30 -13.86
C GLY A 109 6.21 13.68 -13.38
N TRP A 110 5.54 14.65 -14.00
CA TRP A 110 4.16 15.00 -13.65
C TRP A 110 3.18 13.83 -13.81
N ILE A 111 3.36 12.98 -14.82
CA ILE A 111 2.50 11.80 -15.05
C ILE A 111 2.73 10.80 -13.93
N ALA A 112 3.99 10.51 -13.61
CA ALA A 112 4.34 9.59 -12.54
C ALA A 112 3.83 10.10 -11.19
N ALA A 113 4.01 11.39 -10.89
CA ALA A 113 3.47 12.04 -9.70
C ALA A 113 1.93 11.92 -9.64
N ALA A 114 1.23 12.19 -10.74
CA ALA A 114 -0.22 12.06 -10.80
C ALA A 114 -0.69 10.61 -10.56
N VAL A 115 -0.01 9.63 -11.16
CA VAL A 115 -0.33 8.21 -10.96
C VAL A 115 -0.15 7.82 -9.49
N TRP A 116 0.99 8.13 -8.88
CA TRP A 116 1.23 7.82 -7.47
C TRP A 116 0.26 8.58 -6.54
N GLY A 117 -0.04 9.84 -6.86
CA GLY A 117 -1.02 10.65 -6.14
C GLY A 117 -2.42 10.04 -6.17
N LEU A 118 -2.91 9.67 -7.37
CA LEU A 118 -4.22 9.04 -7.55
C LEU A 118 -4.30 7.67 -6.88
N ILE A 119 -3.24 6.86 -6.95
CA ILE A 119 -3.20 5.56 -6.27
C ILE A 119 -3.22 5.73 -4.74
N SER A 120 -2.74 6.85 -4.22
CA SER A 120 -2.75 7.13 -2.77
C SER A 120 -4.15 7.45 -2.22
N ILE A 121 -5.06 7.98 -3.05
CA ILE A 121 -6.39 8.46 -2.63
C ILE A 121 -7.26 7.35 -2.01
N PRO A 122 -7.43 6.16 -2.63
CA PRO A 122 -8.28 5.11 -2.06
C PRO A 122 -7.84 4.66 -0.66
N VAL A 123 -6.54 4.67 -0.35
CA VAL A 123 -6.03 4.33 0.98
C VAL A 123 -6.54 5.34 2.02
N TRP A 124 -6.50 6.64 1.72
CA TRP A 124 -7.02 7.66 2.64
C TRP A 124 -8.54 7.66 2.77
N VAL A 125 -9.25 7.49 1.65
CA VAL A 125 -10.71 7.39 1.65
C VAL A 125 -11.16 6.21 2.52
N THR A 126 -10.49 5.06 2.38
CA THR A 126 -10.84 3.83 3.12
C THR A 126 -10.44 3.88 4.59
N ALA A 127 -9.37 4.61 4.94
CA ALA A 127 -9.00 4.87 6.33
C ALA A 127 -10.17 5.52 7.10
N GLY A 128 -10.91 6.43 6.44
CA GLY A 128 -12.07 7.12 6.99
C GLY A 128 -13.40 6.35 6.92
N TRP A 129 -13.48 5.22 6.20
CA TRP A 129 -14.74 4.50 6.07
C TRP A 129 -15.11 3.72 7.33
N PRO A 130 -16.34 3.88 7.86
CA PRO A 130 -16.83 3.03 8.93
C PRO A 130 -17.14 1.62 8.41
N GLU A 131 -16.70 0.60 9.14
CA GLU A 131 -17.02 -0.80 8.90
C GLU A 131 -18.05 -1.26 9.94
N PRO A 132 -19.13 -1.96 9.56
CA PRO A 132 -20.04 -2.56 10.52
C PRO A 132 -19.28 -3.48 11.49
N PRO A 133 -19.61 -3.46 12.80
CA PRO A 133 -18.96 -4.32 13.78
C PRO A 133 -18.99 -5.79 13.33
N ARG A 134 -17.84 -6.48 13.34
CA ARG A 134 -17.78 -7.90 12.99
C ARG A 134 -18.63 -8.69 13.98
N VAL A 135 -19.62 -9.43 13.47
CA VAL A 135 -20.50 -10.27 14.30
C VAL A 135 -19.64 -11.32 15.01
N LYS A 136 -19.46 -11.16 16.32
CA LYS A 136 -18.83 -12.17 17.18
C LYS A 136 -19.72 -13.42 17.14
N ARG A 137 -19.18 -14.57 16.73
CA ARG A 137 -19.92 -15.82 16.93
C ARG A 137 -20.03 -16.05 18.43
N VAL A 138 -21.25 -16.09 18.94
CA VAL A 138 -21.53 -16.62 20.28
C VAL A 138 -21.19 -18.11 20.20
N SER A 139 -20.16 -18.54 20.94
CA SER A 139 -19.97 -19.95 21.25
C SER A 139 -21.17 -20.36 22.10
N VAL A 140 -22.08 -21.11 21.49
CA VAL A 140 -23.11 -21.83 22.25
C VAL A 140 -22.37 -23.03 22.83
N ASP A 141 -21.91 -22.90 24.06
CA ASP A 141 -21.44 -24.03 24.84
C ASP A 141 -22.67 -24.92 25.08
N VAL A 142 -22.66 -26.12 24.49
CA VAL A 142 -23.62 -27.22 24.72
C VAL A 142 -22.85 -28.35 25.39
#